data_AF-A0A954Q4K6-F1
#
_entry.id   AF-A0A954Q4K6-F1
#
_cell.length_a   1.000
_cell.length_b   1.000
_cell.length_c   1.000
_cell.angle_alpha   90.00
_cell.angle_beta   90.00
_cell.angle_gamma   90.00
#
_symmetry.space_group_name_H-M   'P 1'
#
loop_
_entity.id
_entity.type
_entity.pdbx_description
1 polymer ?
#
loop_
_entity_poly.entity_id
_entity_poly.type
_entity_poly.pdbx_seq_one_letter_code
_entity_poly.pdbx_strand_id
1 'polypeptide(L)' 'MNNDDSQPQSFDNDGTYVCDSCGEEIVIPLDPAAGHSQSYVEDCPVCCCPNVIHVDVESSGEVRVWAESE' A
#
# COMPACT_ATOMS: atom_id res chain seq x y z
N MET A 1 5.36 -17.57 33.51
CA MET A 1 4.81 -17.45 32.15
C MET A 1 4.77 -15.97 31.86
N ASN A 2 5.78 -15.43 31.18
CA ASN A 2 5.83 -14.00 30.92
C ASN A 2 5.21 -13.76 29.56
N ASN A 3 4.06 -13.08 29.58
CA ASN A 3 3.43 -12.46 28.44
C ASN A 3 4.36 -11.36 27.94
N ASP A 4 5.14 -11.64 26.90
CA ASP A 4 5.78 -10.63 26.07
C ASP A 4 4.99 -10.61 24.75
N ASP A 5 3.81 -10.01 24.81
CA ASP A 5 3.06 -9.59 23.63
C ASP A 5 3.82 -8.39 23.08
N SER A 6 4.96 -8.66 22.42
CA SER A 6 5.69 -7.67 21.64
C SER A 6 4.82 -7.35 20.43
N GLN A 7 3.83 -6.47 20.63
CA GLN A 7 3.02 -5.89 19.57
C GLN A 7 3.98 -5.37 18.49
N PRO A 8 3.96 -5.92 17.26
CA PRO A 8 4.79 -5.40 16.20
C PRO A 8 4.31 -3.98 15.95
N GLN A 9 5.21 -3.01 16.16
CA GLN A 9 4.93 -1.61 15.86
C GLN A 9 4.60 -1.53 14.37
N SER A 10 3.32 -1.42 14.04
CA SER A 10 2.86 -1.05 12.72
C SER A 10 3.44 0.32 12.45
N PHE A 11 4.38 0.39 11.51
CA PHE A 11 4.71 1.66 10.89
C PHE A 11 3.44 2.07 10.14
N ASP A 12 2.65 2.98 10.72
CA ASP A 12 1.37 3.46 10.20
C ASP A 12 1.57 4.33 8.94
N ASN A 13 2.22 3.76 7.93
CA ASN A 13 2.32 4.29 6.58
C ASN A 13 1.49 3.37 5.68
N ASP A 14 0.24 3.09 6.02
CA ASP A 14 -0.66 2.41 5.11
C ASP A 14 -1.19 3.38 4.04
N GLY A 15 -1.33 2.88 2.82
CA GLY A 15 -1.96 3.54 1.70
C GLY A 15 -3.18 2.76 1.26
N THR A 16 -4.17 3.45 0.73
CA THR A 16 -5.35 2.82 0.15
C THR A 16 -5.47 3.13 -1.33
N TYR A 17 -5.86 2.12 -2.11
CA TYR A 17 -6.21 2.27 -3.51
C TYR A 17 -7.49 1.51 -3.81
N VAL A 18 -8.20 1.93 -4.86
CA VAL A 18 -9.39 1.22 -5.35
C VAL A 18 -8.97 0.37 -6.54
N CYS A 19 -9.28 -0.92 -6.50
CA CYS A 19 -8.99 -1.81 -7.62
C CYS A 19 -9.93 -1.51 -8.79
N ASP A 20 -9.39 -1.21 -9.99
CA ASP A 20 -10.18 -0.94 -11.19
C ASP A 20 -10.97 -2.15 -11.70
N SER A 21 -10.57 -3.37 -11.31
CA SER A 21 -11.23 -4.61 -11.75
C SER A 21 -12.47 -4.96 -10.92
N CYS A 22 -12.38 -4.90 -9.59
CA CYS A 22 -13.49 -5.26 -8.70
C CYS A 22 -14.16 -4.07 -7.99
N GLY A 23 -13.51 -2.91 -7.94
CA GLY A 23 -13.97 -1.72 -7.22
C GLY A 23 -13.79 -1.78 -5.70
N GLU A 24 -13.00 -2.72 -5.18
CA GLU A 24 -12.73 -2.83 -3.75
C GLU A 24 -11.60 -1.87 -3.31
N GLU A 25 -11.72 -1.32 -2.10
CA GLU A 25 -10.66 -0.55 -1.45
C GLU A 25 -9.66 -1.51 -0.79
N ILE A 26 -8.42 -1.48 -1.28
CA ILE A 26 -7.31 -2.31 -0.79
C ILE A 26 -6.35 -1.45 0.00
N VAL A 27 -5.98 -1.91 1.19
CA VAL A 27 -4.98 -1.29 2.07
C VAL A 27 -3.64 -1.97 1.84
N ILE A 28 -2.61 -1.18 1.57
CA ILE A 28 -1.24 -1.64 1.35
C ILE A 28 -0.26 -0.95 2.30
N PRO A 29 0.75 -1.67 2.80
CA PRO A 29 1.83 -1.05 3.57
C PRO A 29 2.74 -0.25 2.63
N LEU A 30 2.97 1.02 2.93
CA LEU A 30 3.92 1.87 2.23
C LEU A 30 5.25 1.88 2.98
N ASP A 31 6.34 1.72 2.24
CA ASP A 31 7.68 1.86 2.79
C ASP A 31 8.30 3.20 2.34
N PRO A 32 8.32 4.23 3.21
CA PRO A 32 8.96 5.50 2.88
C PRO A 32 10.49 5.36 2.69
N ALA A 33 11.12 4.26 3.13
CA ALA A 33 12.54 4.02 2.89
C ALA A 33 12.85 3.62 1.44
N ALA A 34 11.86 3.11 0.70
CA ALA A 34 12.03 2.67 -0.69
C ALA A 34 12.07 3.82 -1.72
N GLY A 35 11.78 5.06 -1.29
CA GLY A 35 11.97 6.27 -2.08
C GLY A 35 10.70 7.10 -2.24
N HIS A 36 10.85 8.27 -2.86
CA HIS A 36 9.78 9.24 -3.06
C HIS A 36 8.75 8.82 -4.10
N SER A 37 9.15 8.10 -5.14
CA SER A 37 8.24 7.57 -6.14
C SER A 37 8.50 6.08 -6.33
N GLN A 38 7.45 5.30 -6.18
CA GLN A 38 7.49 3.85 -6.27
C GLN A 38 6.39 3.39 -7.19
N SER A 39 6.67 2.37 -7.99
CA SER A 39 5.66 1.75 -8.84
C SER A 39 5.94 0.27 -8.90
N TYR A 40 4.95 -0.53 -8.52
CA TYR A 40 5.07 -1.98 -8.46
C TYR A 40 3.73 -2.62 -8.81
N VAL A 41 3.77 -3.87 -9.25
CA VAL A 41 2.56 -4.63 -9.57
C VAL A 41 2.17 -5.46 -8.36
N GLU A 42 0.91 -5.37 -7.96
CA GLU A 42 0.32 -6.17 -6.89
C GLU A 42 -1.02 -6.78 -7.35
N ASP A 43 -1.22 -8.05 -7.03
CA ASP A 43 -2.47 -8.74 -7.30
C ASP A 43 -3.53 -8.34 -6.26
N CYS A 44 -4.71 -7.92 -6.73
CA CYS A 44 -5.81 -7.60 -5.82
C CYS A 44 -6.18 -8.86 -5.00
N PRO A 45 -6.21 -8.81 -3.66
CA PRO A 45 -6.52 -9.97 -2.82
C PRO A 45 -7.98 -10.44 -2.95
N VAL A 46 -8.84 -9.65 -3.58
CA VAL A 46 -10.27 -9.96 -3.80
C VAL A 46 -10.52 -10.59 -5.16
N CYS A 47 -9.95 -10.04 -6.24
CA CYS A 47 -10.22 -10.51 -7.60
C CYS A 47 -9.05 -11.20 -8.30
N CYS A 48 -7.86 -11.23 -7.68
CA CYS A 48 -6.62 -11.77 -8.26
C CYS A 48 -6.24 -11.14 -9.61
N CYS A 49 -6.70 -9.91 -9.88
CA CYS A 49 -6.26 -9.15 -11.05
C CYS A 49 -5.01 -8.35 -10.69
N PRO A 50 -3.97 -8.36 -11.54
CA PRO A 50 -2.79 -7.54 -11.35
C PRO A 50 -3.17 -6.07 -11.51
N ASN A 51 -2.73 -5.24 -10.58
CA ASN A 51 -2.84 -3.79 -10.69
C ASN A 51 -1.46 -3.17 -10.51
N VAL A 52 -1.16 -2.16 -11.30
CA VAL A 52 0.03 -1.35 -11.15
C VAL A 52 -0.26 -0.31 -10.08
N ILE A 53 0.40 -0.44 -8.94
CA ILE A 53 0.28 0.48 -7.81
C ILE A 53 1.35 1.56 -7.96
N HIS A 54 0.92 2.81 -7.90
CA HIS A 54 1.78 3.98 -7.88
C HIS A 54 1.71 4.65 -6.52
N VAL A 55 2.87 4.88 -5.92
CA VAL A 55 3.03 5.55 -4.63
C VAL A 55 3.94 6.75 -4.86
N ASP A 56 3.45 7.94 -4.55
CA ASP A 56 4.21 9.18 -4.60
C ASP A 56 4.18 9.86 -3.23
N VAL A 57 5.37 10.08 -2.66
CA VAL A 57 5.61 10.69 -1.36
C VAL A 57 6.26 12.05 -1.60
N GLU A 58 5.44 13.10 -1.52
CA GLU A 58 5.91 14.46 -1.69
C GLU A 58 6.79 14.91 -0.52
N SER A 59 7.67 15.90 -0.76
CA SER A 59 8.51 16.51 0.27
C SER A 59 7.72 17.23 1.38
N SER A 60 6.43 17.50 1.15
CA SER A 60 5.49 18.04 2.14
C SER A 60 5.04 16.99 3.17
N GLY A 61 5.27 15.71 2.90
CA GLY A 61 4.71 14.58 3.64
C GLY A 61 3.34 14.14 3.13
N GLU A 62 2.83 14.73 2.04
CA GLU A 62 1.64 14.21 1.36
C GLU A 62 1.99 12.91 0.64
N VAL A 63 1.19 11.87 0.87
CA VAL A 63 1.34 10.58 0.21
C VAL A 63 0.15 10.36 -0.72
N ARG A 64 0.43 10.08 -1.98
CA ARG A 64 -0.56 9.76 -3.01
C ARG A 64 -0.38 8.31 -3.43
N VAL A 65 -1.47 7.58 -3.40
CA VAL A 65 -1.52 6.19 -3.83
C VAL A 65 -2.65 6.05 -4.83
N TRP A 66 -2.38 5.43 -5.97
CA TRP A 66 -3.40 5.05 -6.94
C TRP A 66 -3.00 3.75 -7.62
N ALA A 67 -4.00 3.06 -8.15
CA ALA A 67 -3.80 1.86 -8.94
C ALA A 67 -4.30 2.06 -10.37
N GLU A 68 -3.67 1.38 -11.30
CA GLU A 68 -4.11 1.26 -12.69
C GLU A 68 -4.20 -0.23 -13.05
N SER A 69 -5.20 -0.62 -13.84
CA SER A 69 -5.26 -1.98 -14.38
C SER A 69 -4.12 -2.22 -15.39
N GLU A 70 -3.39 -3.32 -15.25
CA GLU A 70 -2.39 -3.74 -16.25
C GLU A 70 -3.01 -4.30 -17.54
#